data_AF-A0A4Q2DUY1-F1
#
_entry.id   AF-A0A4Q2DUY1-F1
#
_cell.length_a   1.000
_cell.length_b   1.000
_cell.length_c   1.000
_cell.angle_alpha   90.00
_cell.angle_beta   90.00
_cell.angle_gamma   90.00
#
_symmetry.space_group_name_H-M   'P 1'
#
loop_
_entity.id
_entity.type
_entity.pdbx_description
1 polymer ?
#
loop_
_entity_poly.entity_id
_entity_poly.type
_entity_poly.pdbx_seq_one_letter_code
_entity_poly.pdbx_strand_id
1 'polypeptide(L)' 'MAHENFTHDPAIDRFNNMRESAYLKFKWTRKTVVTSVLGFIVVPGLLYYATVKTNQRWDWNGKRKGEPLAVRP' A
#
# COMPACT_ATOMS: atom_id res chain seq x y z
N MET A 1 -22.21 -29.73 -25.97
CA MET A 1 -21.28 -28.70 -25.48
C MET A 1 -22.04 -27.40 -25.53
N ALA A 2 -22.19 -26.71 -24.40
CA ALA A 2 -22.98 -25.47 -24.35
C ALA A 2 -22.42 -24.48 -25.39
N HIS A 3 -23.30 -23.82 -26.13
CA HIS A 3 -22.89 -22.76 -27.05
C HIS A 3 -22.35 -21.62 -26.18
N GLU A 4 -21.04 -21.38 -26.20
CA GLU A 4 -20.48 -20.21 -25.56
C GLU A 4 -21.04 -18.98 -26.28
N ASN A 5 -21.71 -18.10 -25.52
CA ASN A 5 -22.32 -16.87 -26.04
C ASN A 5 -21.30 -15.72 -26.14
N PHE A 6 -20.01 -16.03 -26.02
CA PHE A 6 -18.92 -15.05 -26.00
C PHE A 6 -17.82 -15.50 -26.95
N THR A 7 -17.33 -14.56 -27.76
CA THR A 7 -16.21 -14.81 -28.67
C THR A 7 -14.91 -14.58 -27.92
N HIS A 8 -14.11 -15.64 -27.77
CA HIS A 8 -12.77 -15.54 -27.20
C HIS A 8 -11.84 -14.74 -28.13
N ASP A 9 -11.36 -13.60 -27.63
CA ASP A 9 -10.26 -12.87 -28.27
C ASP A 9 -8.93 -13.40 -27.72
N PRO A 10 -8.08 -14.03 -28.56
CA PRO A 10 -6.79 -14.57 -28.13
C PRO A 10 -5.83 -13.49 -27.59
N ALA A 11 -6.02 -12.21 -27.91
CA ALA A 11 -5.24 -11.14 -27.31
C ALA A 11 -5.63 -10.90 -25.84
N ILE A 12 -6.94 -10.89 -25.55
CA ILE A 12 -7.46 -10.72 -24.18
C ILE A 12 -7.07 -11.91 -23.30
N ASP A 13 -7.23 -13.13 -23.82
CA ASP A 13 -6.90 -14.35 -23.07
C ASP A 13 -5.40 -14.42 -22.73
N ARG A 14 -4.54 -14.02 -23.66
CA ARG A 14 -3.08 -13.96 -23.41
C ARG A 14 -2.71 -12.87 -22.41
N PHE A 15 -3.36 -11.71 -22.47
CA PHE A 15 -3.14 -10.65 -21.48
C PHE A 15 -3.58 -11.08 -20.09
N ASN A 16 -4.73 -11.76 -19.98
CA ASN A 16 -5.20 -12.31 -18.72
C ASN A 16 -4.20 -13.33 -18.16
N ASN A 17 -3.79 -14.30 -18.99
CA ASN A 17 -2.78 -15.29 -18.60
C ASN A 17 -1.46 -14.62 -18.18
N MET A 18 -0.97 -13.61 -18.92
CA MET A 18 0.24 -12.88 -18.55
C MET A 18 0.14 -12.23 -17.16
N ARG A 19 -1.02 -11.62 -16.83
CA ARG A 19 -1.24 -10.98 -15.53
C ARG A 19 -1.34 -11.99 -14.40
N GLU A 20 -2.10 -13.06 -14.60
CA GLU A 20 -2.30 -14.10 -13.59
C GLU A 20 -1.02 -14.91 -13.34
N SER A 21 -0.25 -15.22 -14.39
CA SER A 21 1.01 -15.96 -14.30
C SER A 21 2.24 -15.09 -14.03
N ALA A 22 2.07 -13.79 -13.78
CA ALA A 22 3.19 -12.84 -13.63
C ALA A 22 4.16 -13.24 -12.50
N TYR A 23 3.66 -13.83 -11.41
CA TYR A 23 4.47 -14.27 -10.28
C TYR A 23 5.44 -15.40 -10.63
N LEU A 24 5.09 -16.27 -11.59
CA LEU A 24 5.94 -17.39 -12.02
C LEU A 24 7.20 -16.91 -12.73
N LYS A 25 7.13 -15.75 -13.39
CA LYS A 25 8.24 -15.16 -14.15
C LYS A 25 8.92 -14.00 -13.41
N PHE A 26 8.54 -13.76 -12.15
CA PHE A 26 9.06 -12.66 -11.37
C PHE A 26 10.56 -12.80 -11.12
N LYS A 27 11.28 -11.67 -11.14
CA LYS A 27 12.71 -11.60 -10.82
C LYS A 27 13.02 -10.41 -9.92
N TRP A 28 13.92 -10.63 -8.97
CA TRP A 28 14.51 -9.57 -8.18
C TRP A 28 15.50 -8.79 -9.03
N THR A 29 15.11 -7.58 -9.40
CA THR A 29 15.92 -6.59 -10.10
C THR A 29 16.09 -5.39 -9.18
N ARG A 30 17.05 -4.51 -9.45
CA ARG A 30 17.24 -3.30 -8.65
C ARG A 30 15.96 -2.49 -8.50
N LYS A 31 15.14 -2.39 -9.55
CA LYS A 31 13.85 -1.68 -9.50
C LYS A 31 12.83 -2.39 -8.62
N THR A 32 12.60 -3.69 -8.84
CA THR A 32 11.57 -4.43 -8.07
C THR A 32 11.92 -4.55 -6.59
N VAL A 33 13.21 -4.68 -6.26
CA VAL A 33 13.68 -4.65 -4.87
C VAL A 33 13.40 -3.30 -4.22
N VAL A 34 13.79 -2.19 -4.87
CA VAL A 34 13.56 -0.84 -4.32
C VAL A 34 12.07 -0.57 -4.12
N THR A 35 11.24 -0.88 -5.12
CA THR A 35 9.78 -0.72 -5.00
C THR A 35 9.21 -1.55 -3.85
N SER A 36 9.67 -2.80 -3.69
CA SER A 36 9.18 -3.68 -2.61
C SER A 36 9.60 -3.19 -1.23
N VAL A 37 10.87 -2.78 -1.06
CA VAL A 37 11.37 -2.25 0.23
C VAL A 37 10.65 -0.95 0.59
N LEU A 38 10.47 -0.04 -0.36
CA LEU A 38 9.74 1.20 -0.12
C LEU A 38 8.28 0.93 0.27
N GLY A 39 7.58 0.09 -0.50
CA GLY A 39 6.16 -0.17 -0.32
C GLY A 39 5.82 -1.00 0.93
N PHE A 40 6.62 -2.02 1.24
CA PHE A 40 6.29 -2.96 2.33
C PHE A 40 7.01 -2.67 3.65
N ILE A 41 8.16 -1.97 3.61
CA ILE A 41 8.95 -1.74 4.83
C ILE A 41 8.98 -0.26 5.18
N VAL A 42 9.46 0.59 4.26
CA VAL A 42 9.70 2.00 4.58
C VAL A 42 8.40 2.75 4.82
N VAL A 43 7.43 2.67 3.90
CA VAL A 43 6.17 3.41 4.04
C VAL A 43 5.37 2.94 5.28
N PRO A 44 5.11 1.63 5.48
CA PRO A 44 4.41 1.17 6.68
C PRO A 44 5.18 1.46 7.97
N GLY A 45 6.51 1.30 7.96
CA GLY A 45 7.37 1.57 9.12
C GLY A 45 7.37 3.05 9.52
N LEU A 46 7.47 3.96 8.55
CA LEU A 46 7.39 5.41 8.81
C LEU A 46 6.01 5.81 9.31
N LEU A 47 4.93 5.29 8.71
CA LEU A 47 3.58 5.55 9.17
C LEU A 47 3.38 5.09 10.61
N TYR A 48 3.77 3.84 10.92
CA TYR A 48 3.68 3.31 12.27
C TYR A 48 4.48 4.16 13.27
N TYR A 49 5.74 4.48 12.95
CA TYR A 49 6.58 5.31 13.81
C TYR A 49 5.98 6.70 14.05
N ALA A 50 5.49 7.36 13.00
CA ALA A 50 4.84 8.65 13.09
C ALA A 50 3.59 8.58 13.97
N THR A 51 2.73 7.58 13.76
CA THR A 51 1.54 7.36 14.58
C THR A 51 1.90 7.11 16.03
N VAL A 52 2.85 6.22 16.35
CA VAL A 52 3.25 5.96 17.75
C VAL A 52 3.81 7.22 18.41
N LYS A 53 4.56 8.04 17.69
CA LYS A 53 5.13 9.30 18.20
C LYS A 53 4.09 10.39 18.45
N THR A 54 2.99 10.40 17.71
CA THR A 54 1.94 11.43 17.80
C THR A 54 0.71 10.96 18.56
N ASN A 55 0.52 9.65 18.72
CA ASN A 55 -0.61 9.08 19.42
C ASN A 55 -0.63 9.60 20.87
N GLN A 56 -1.78 10.15 21.26
CA GLN A 56 -2.00 10.75 22.58
C GLN A 56 -1.02 11.86 22.97
N ARG A 57 -0.28 12.43 22.00
CA ARG A 57 0.63 13.53 22.26
C ARG A 57 -0.12 14.85 22.44
N TRP A 58 -1.25 15.00 21.77
CA TRP A 58 -1.99 16.26 21.68
C TRP A 58 -3.41 16.10 22.19
N ASP A 59 -3.85 17.02 23.05
CA ASP A 59 -5.22 17.16 23.49
C ASP A 59 -5.72 18.57 23.17
N TRP A 60 -6.75 18.61 22.34
CA TRP A 60 -7.37 19.83 21.83
C TRP A 60 -8.72 20.10 22.49
N ASN A 61 -9.18 19.20 23.36
CA ASN A 61 -10.51 19.29 23.94
C ASN A 61 -10.60 20.51 24.89
N GLY A 62 -11.45 21.48 24.52
CA GLY A 62 -11.71 22.67 25.34
C GLY A 62 -10.55 23.67 25.49
N LYS A 63 -9.45 23.51 24.73
CA LYS A 63 -8.25 24.36 24.85
C LYS A 63 -8.47 25.78 24.31
N ARG A 64 -7.96 26.78 25.04
CA ARG A 64 -8.02 28.21 24.66
C ARG A 64 -6.73 28.68 23.99
N LYS A 65 -6.79 29.86 23.35
CA LYS A 65 -5.62 30.49 22.71
C LYS A 65 -4.51 30.73 23.73
N GLY A 66 -3.32 30.17 23.47
CA GLY A 66 -2.14 30.30 24.33
C GLY A 66 -1.96 29.15 25.33
N GLU A 67 -2.94 28.24 25.45
CA GLU A 67 -2.80 27.06 26.31
C GLU A 67 -1.99 25.95 25.60
N PRO A 68 -1.17 25.19 26.33
CA PRO A 68 -0.41 24.09 25.76
C PRO A 68 -1.35 22.94 25.34
N LEU A 69 -1.10 22.46 24.12
CA LEU A 69 -1.82 21.33 23.51
C LEU A 69 -1.16 19.99 23.79
N ALA A 70 0.10 19.98 24.22
CA ALA A 70 0.81 18.76 24.56
C ALA A 70 0.21 18.15 25.84
N VAL A 71 -0.11 16.85 25.81
CA VAL A 71 -0.65 16.12 26.97
C VAL A 71 0.41 15.98 28.07
N ARG A 72 1.67 15.83 27.68
CA ARG A 72 2.83 15.81 28.58
C ARG A 72 3.61 17.10 28.41
N PRO A 73 4.03 17.75 29.51
CA PRO A 73 4.82 18.97 29.47
C PRO A 73 6.20 18.75 28.85
#